data_AF-A0A3C0RBP0-F1
#
_entry.id   AF-A0A3C0RBP0-F1
#
_cell.length_a   1.000
_cell.length_b   1.000
_cell.length_c   1.000
_cell.angle_alpha   90.00
_cell.angle_beta   90.00
_cell.angle_gamma   90.00
#
_symmetry.space_group_name_H-M   'P 1'
#
loop_
_entity.id
_entity.type
_entity.pdbx_description
1 polymer ?
#
loop_
_entity_poly.entity_id
_entity_poly.type
_entity_poly.pdbx_seq_one_letter_code
_entity_poly.pdbx_strand_id
1 'polypeptide(L)'
;MAEQVHGHFHNRNVGSPGKKSIKDDKYPALNSEKSLEASNSINVLRSHMYEMRLLNSNPFAKVVPTKTISSYVNYFIGDDPAKWAPKCKVYQVITYENIYPKTNIRYYSDNGALKYDFILSPGADLEKIVMYFKGVESLLIRDGDLIINTTVGEVKEYKPVTYQIVDGKKIELKAKFEIRGNLVTFKVLEPYSKDNVLVIDPQLVFSTFTGSRVDNWGYTATYDAQGNFYAGGIAFGNGFISPASPGAFQTSYSGGVFENGVSGHDIAIIKFNKDGTNRLY
;
A
#
# COMPACT_ATOMS: atom_id res chain seq x y z
N MET A 1 -16.41 5.95 44.00
CA MET A 1 -16.50 6.74 45.24
C MET A 1 -15.51 6.14 46.23
N ALA A 2 -14.74 7.01 46.90
CA ALA A 2 -13.83 6.79 48.05
C ALA A 2 -12.58 5.92 47.78
N GLU A 3 -11.37 6.51 47.68
CA GLU A 3 -10.48 7.01 48.78
C GLU A 3 -9.76 5.84 49.49
N GLN A 4 -8.46 5.60 49.32
CA GLN A 4 -7.27 6.37 49.76
C GLN A 4 -7.15 6.47 51.30
N VAL A 5 -6.38 5.58 51.94
CA VAL A 5 -5.80 5.76 53.30
C VAL A 5 -4.49 4.96 53.37
N HIS A 6 -3.34 5.61 53.21
CA HIS A 6 -2.42 6.06 54.27
C HIS A 6 -1.66 4.94 54.99
N GLY A 7 -0.34 4.91 54.74
CA GLY A 7 0.64 4.21 55.57
C GLY A 7 1.14 5.09 56.71
N HIS A 8 1.45 4.44 57.83
CA HIS A 8 2.30 4.95 58.91
C HIS A 8 3.16 3.77 59.41
N PHE A 9 4.48 3.85 59.19
CA PHE A 9 5.52 4.18 60.19
C PHE A 9 5.97 3.00 61.08
N HIS A 10 7.23 2.56 60.92
CA HIS A 10 8.26 2.86 61.94
C HIS A 10 9.67 2.49 61.47
N ASN A 11 10.57 3.45 61.74
CA ASN A 11 12.01 3.41 61.52
C ASN A 11 12.70 2.63 62.66
N ARG A 12 13.72 1.82 62.35
CA ARG A 12 14.77 1.46 63.31
C ARG A 12 16.02 0.94 62.57
N ASN A 13 16.99 1.85 62.38
CA ASN A 13 18.41 1.53 62.28
C ASN A 13 18.84 0.71 63.50
N VAL A 14 19.52 -0.44 63.33
CA VAL A 14 20.77 -0.82 64.02
C VAL A 14 21.41 -2.02 63.30
N GLY A 15 22.66 -1.86 62.85
CA GLY A 15 23.74 -2.84 62.97
C GLY A 15 23.75 -4.06 62.03
N SER A 16 24.70 -4.08 61.10
CA SER A 16 25.20 -5.31 60.48
C SER A 16 26.06 -6.11 61.48
N PRO A 17 25.86 -7.43 61.57
CA PRO A 17 26.94 -8.33 61.91
C PRO A 17 27.06 -9.52 60.93
N GLY A 18 28.26 -9.70 60.39
CA GLY A 18 28.85 -11.02 60.16
C GLY A 18 28.37 -11.82 58.95
N LYS A 19 29.20 -11.84 57.89
CA LYS A 19 29.21 -12.91 56.88
C LYS A 19 29.28 -14.28 57.56
N LYS A 20 28.23 -15.08 57.46
CA LYS A 20 28.33 -16.55 57.47
C LYS A 20 27.79 -17.06 56.14
N SER A 21 28.70 -17.47 55.27
CA SER A 21 28.37 -18.17 54.03
C SER A 21 27.83 -19.55 54.37
N ILE A 22 26.55 -19.78 54.12
CA ILE A 22 26.04 -21.14 53.91
C ILE A 22 26.33 -21.43 52.44
N LYS A 23 27.32 -22.29 52.19
CA LYS A 23 27.60 -22.83 50.86
C LYS A 23 26.57 -23.90 50.55
N ASP A 24 25.61 -23.55 49.70
CA ASP A 24 24.70 -24.52 49.11
C ASP A 24 25.23 -24.81 47.69
N ASP A 25 26.14 -25.78 47.59
CA ASP A 25 26.95 -26.07 46.40
C ASP A 25 26.16 -26.82 45.29
N LYS A 26 24.84 -26.59 45.18
CA LYS A 26 23.96 -27.35 44.27
C LYS A 26 23.46 -26.59 43.05
N TYR A 27 23.85 -25.33 42.88
CA TYR A 27 23.51 -24.55 41.68
C TYR A 27 24.75 -23.77 41.22
N PRO A 28 25.20 -23.91 39.96
CA PRO A 28 26.28 -23.06 39.46
C PRO A 28 25.83 -21.60 39.53
N ALA A 29 26.63 -20.76 40.17
CA ALA A 29 26.45 -19.32 40.13
C ALA A 29 26.45 -18.88 38.67
N LEU A 30 25.33 -18.32 38.21
CA LEU A 30 25.25 -17.63 36.93
C LEU A 30 26.20 -16.44 37.02
N ASN A 31 27.36 -16.56 36.37
CA ASN A 31 28.25 -15.43 36.09
C ASN A 31 27.44 -14.38 35.32
N SER A 32 26.95 -13.37 36.02
CA SER A 32 26.20 -12.24 35.49
C SER A 32 27.16 -11.15 35.00
N GLU A 33 28.07 -11.47 34.08
CA GLU A 33 28.77 -10.47 33.27
C GLU A 33 29.04 -11.04 31.88
N LYS A 34 27.96 -11.24 31.13
CA LYS A 34 28.01 -11.15 29.67
C LYS A 34 27.13 -9.97 29.32
N SER A 35 27.75 -8.80 29.18
CA SER A 35 27.13 -7.65 28.54
C SER A 35 26.63 -8.11 27.17
N LEU A 36 25.32 -8.25 27.04
CA LEU A 36 24.66 -8.30 25.75
C LEU A 36 24.91 -6.92 25.12
N GLU A 37 25.94 -6.82 24.29
CA GLU A 37 26.02 -5.74 23.32
C GLU A 37 24.80 -5.89 22.41
N ALA A 38 23.74 -5.14 22.74
CA ALA A 38 22.62 -4.96 21.85
C ALA A 38 23.18 -4.27 20.59
N SER A 39 23.38 -5.03 19.51
CA SER A 39 23.66 -4.43 18.22
C SER A 39 22.43 -3.62 17.84
N ASN A 40 22.45 -2.31 18.11
CA ASN A 40 21.53 -1.32 17.57
C ASN A 40 21.74 -1.24 16.05
N SER A 41 21.41 -2.30 15.32
CA SER A 41 21.26 -2.23 13.87
C SER A 41 19.95 -1.49 13.62
N ILE A 42 20.03 -0.19 13.34
CA ILE A 42 18.92 0.57 12.78
C ILE A 42 18.52 -0.15 11.50
N ASN A 43 17.38 -0.84 11.51
CA ASN A 43 16.80 -1.41 10.31
C ASN A 43 16.31 -0.25 9.44
N VAL A 44 17.13 0.16 8.47
CA VAL A 44 16.78 1.20 7.52
C VAL A 44 15.73 0.63 6.57
N LEU A 45 14.47 1.06 6.71
CA LEU A 45 13.43 0.80 5.72
C LEU A 45 13.78 1.58 4.44
N ARG A 46 14.15 0.84 3.40
CA ARG A 46 14.38 1.42 2.09
C ARG A 46 13.02 1.53 1.39
N SER A 47 12.71 2.73 0.92
CA SER A 47 11.53 3.00 0.11
C SER A 47 11.95 3.67 -1.19
N HIS A 48 11.12 3.50 -2.21
CA HIS A 48 11.30 4.13 -3.51
C HIS A 48 9.94 4.56 -4.04
N MET A 49 9.87 5.78 -4.55
CA MET A 49 8.69 6.32 -5.20
C MET A 49 9.04 6.66 -6.64
N TYR A 50 8.20 6.19 -7.55
CA TYR A 50 8.23 6.62 -8.94
C TYR A 50 6.84 7.11 -9.34
N GLU A 51 6.79 7.88 -10.43
CA GLU A 51 5.56 8.45 -10.97
C GLU A 51 5.41 8.04 -12.43
N MET A 52 4.26 7.48 -12.80
CA MET A 52 3.86 7.28 -14.20
C MET A 52 3.01 8.48 -14.64
N ARG A 53 3.43 9.16 -15.70
CA ARG A 53 2.73 10.29 -16.32
C ARG A 53 2.27 9.94 -17.72
N LEU A 54 1.00 10.18 -18.01
CA LEU A 54 0.49 10.16 -19.38
C LEU A 54 0.86 11.49 -20.06
N LEU A 55 1.94 11.50 -20.86
CA LEU A 55 2.42 12.73 -21.49
C LEU A 55 1.40 13.27 -22.48
N ASN A 56 1.22 14.59 -22.50
CA ASN A 56 0.26 15.30 -23.37
C ASN A 56 -1.19 14.83 -23.23
N SER A 57 -1.54 14.17 -22.12
CA SER A 57 -2.91 13.81 -21.81
C SER A 57 -3.73 15.07 -21.50
N ASN A 58 -5.04 14.97 -21.70
CA ASN A 58 -6.01 16.01 -21.38
C ASN A 58 -6.13 16.16 -19.85
N PRO A 59 -5.67 17.28 -19.26
CA PRO A 59 -5.74 17.48 -17.81
C PRO A 59 -7.18 17.74 -17.31
N PHE A 60 -8.11 17.99 -18.23
CA PHE A 60 -9.53 18.23 -17.95
C PHE A 60 -10.42 17.09 -18.47
N ALA A 61 -9.86 15.88 -18.64
CA ALA A 61 -10.62 14.71 -19.04
C ALA A 61 -11.82 14.48 -18.11
N LYS A 62 -12.99 14.21 -18.70
CA LYS A 62 -14.22 13.99 -17.94
C LYS A 62 -14.12 12.66 -17.19
N VAL A 63 -14.27 12.70 -15.87
CA VAL A 63 -14.22 11.52 -15.01
C VAL A 63 -15.62 10.93 -14.86
N VAL A 64 -15.78 9.67 -15.28
CA VAL A 64 -17.04 8.93 -15.23
C VAL A 64 -16.87 7.73 -14.28
N PRO A 65 -17.30 7.86 -13.02
CA PRO A 65 -17.28 6.75 -12.08
C PRO A 65 -18.47 5.82 -12.29
N THR A 66 -18.26 4.51 -12.25
CA THR A 66 -19.33 3.49 -12.38
C THR A 66 -19.12 2.34 -11.40
N LYS A 67 -20.12 1.47 -11.25
CA LYS A 67 -20.13 0.36 -10.28
C LYS A 67 -19.86 0.85 -8.84
N THR A 68 -20.72 1.75 -8.37
CA THR A 68 -20.67 2.27 -7.01
C THR A 68 -20.84 1.14 -6.00
N ILE A 69 -19.99 1.13 -4.98
CA ILE A 69 -20.16 0.28 -3.80
C ILE A 69 -21.01 1.05 -2.79
N SER A 70 -21.91 0.36 -2.08
CA SER A 70 -22.81 0.97 -1.10
C SER A 70 -22.08 1.59 0.10
N SER A 71 -20.88 1.10 0.40
CA SER A 71 -20.01 1.67 1.43
C SER A 71 -19.34 2.96 0.95
N TYR A 72 -18.88 3.75 1.92
CA TYR A 72 -18.15 4.99 1.69
C TYR A 72 -16.91 5.04 2.56
N VAL A 73 -15.95 5.87 2.15
CA VAL A 73 -14.76 6.20 2.92
C VAL A 73 -14.87 7.64 3.39
N ASN A 74 -14.27 7.96 4.53
CA ASN A 74 -14.15 9.33 5.01
C ASN A 74 -12.66 9.67 5.08
N TYR A 75 -12.29 10.85 4.59
CA TYR A 75 -10.93 11.34 4.59
C TYR A 75 -10.83 12.60 5.46
N PHE A 76 -10.46 12.46 6.73
CA PHE A 76 -10.29 13.60 7.67
C PHE A 76 -8.83 14.09 7.75
N ILE A 77 -8.34 14.78 6.72
CA ILE A 77 -6.90 15.09 6.58
C ILE A 77 -6.48 16.19 7.56
N GLY A 78 -5.64 15.85 8.54
CA GLY A 78 -5.17 16.79 9.56
C GLY A 78 -6.29 17.26 10.49
N ASP A 79 -5.98 18.31 11.25
CA ASP A 79 -6.87 18.96 12.22
C ASP A 79 -7.75 20.06 11.62
N ASP A 80 -7.51 20.44 10.36
CA ASP A 80 -8.30 21.44 9.62
C ASP A 80 -9.57 20.80 9.00
N PRO A 81 -10.78 21.13 9.50
CA PRO A 81 -12.01 20.56 8.98
C PRO A 81 -12.31 20.93 7.52
N ALA A 82 -11.70 21.99 6.97
CA ALA A 82 -11.85 22.35 5.57
C ALA A 82 -11.18 21.32 4.63
N LYS A 83 -10.26 20.50 5.14
CA LYS A 83 -9.58 19.41 4.40
C LYS A 83 -10.24 18.05 4.60
N TRP A 84 -11.38 18.02 5.29
CA TRP A 84 -12.12 16.81 5.54
C TRP A 84 -13.09 16.52 4.40
N ALA A 85 -13.07 15.29 3.91
CA ALA A 85 -14.00 14.80 2.89
C ALA A 85 -14.77 13.59 3.44
N PRO A 86 -15.94 13.80 4.08
CA PRO A 86 -16.79 12.71 4.54
C PRO A 86 -17.61 12.11 3.39
N LYS A 87 -18.04 10.86 3.56
CA LYS A 87 -18.95 10.14 2.64
C LYS A 87 -18.46 10.08 1.19
N CYS A 88 -17.14 9.97 0.99
CA CYS A 88 -16.56 9.73 -0.31
C CYS A 88 -17.00 8.36 -0.82
N LYS A 89 -17.75 8.37 -1.93
CA LYS A 89 -18.23 7.15 -2.58
C LYS A 89 -17.07 6.34 -3.13
N VAL A 90 -17.19 5.02 -3.02
CA VAL A 90 -16.23 4.07 -3.60
C VAL A 90 -16.82 3.52 -4.89
N TYR A 91 -15.98 3.39 -5.92
CA TYR A 91 -16.36 2.90 -7.24
C TYR A 91 -15.39 1.82 -7.67
N GLN A 92 -15.91 0.76 -8.30
CA GLN A 92 -15.05 -0.31 -8.84
C GLN A 92 -14.45 0.04 -10.19
N VAL A 93 -14.96 1.08 -10.87
CA VAL A 93 -14.50 1.49 -12.19
C VAL A 93 -14.51 3.01 -12.28
N ILE A 94 -13.39 3.57 -12.77
CA ILE A 94 -13.27 4.99 -13.12
C ILE A 94 -12.83 5.10 -14.57
N THR A 95 -13.60 5.81 -15.40
CA THR A 95 -13.22 6.11 -16.79
C THR A 95 -12.90 7.58 -16.95
N TYR A 96 -11.72 7.89 -17.46
CA TYR A 96 -11.39 9.23 -17.96
C TYR A 96 -11.68 9.26 -19.46
N GLU A 97 -12.70 10.02 -19.84
CA GLU A 97 -13.09 10.16 -21.24
C GLU A 97 -12.18 11.14 -21.97
N ASN A 98 -11.81 10.79 -23.19
CA ASN A 98 -11.02 11.63 -24.09
C ASN A 98 -9.71 12.12 -23.43
N ILE A 99 -9.03 11.20 -22.73
CA ILE A 99 -7.71 11.44 -22.11
C ILE A 99 -6.66 11.73 -23.18
N TYR A 100 -6.83 11.13 -24.35
CA TYR A 100 -6.28 11.57 -25.62
C TYR A 100 -7.43 11.70 -26.62
N PRO A 101 -7.28 12.43 -27.74
CA PRO A 101 -8.33 12.52 -28.75
C PRO A 101 -8.86 11.14 -29.17
N LYS A 102 -10.16 10.90 -28.94
CA LYS A 102 -10.87 9.63 -29.21
C LYS A 102 -10.40 8.42 -28.40
N THR A 103 -9.65 8.64 -27.32
CA THR A 103 -9.14 7.58 -26.46
C THR A 103 -9.58 7.82 -25.03
N ASN A 104 -10.17 6.80 -24.41
CA ASN A 104 -10.48 6.80 -22.99
C ASN A 104 -9.43 5.97 -22.25
N ILE A 105 -9.20 6.25 -20.97
CA ILE A 105 -8.54 5.32 -20.05
C ILE A 105 -9.51 4.88 -18.97
N ARG A 106 -9.59 3.59 -18.72
CA ARG A 106 -10.52 2.98 -17.76
C ARG A 106 -9.75 2.20 -16.71
N TYR A 107 -9.81 2.66 -15.47
CA TYR A 107 -9.25 1.98 -14.31
C TYR A 107 -10.30 1.10 -13.63
N TYR A 108 -9.91 -0.09 -13.21
CA TYR A 108 -10.77 -1.03 -12.50
C TYR A 108 -9.95 -2.02 -11.68
N SER A 109 -10.61 -2.69 -10.74
CA SER A 109 -10.02 -3.82 -10.02
C SER A 109 -10.47 -5.14 -10.63
N ASP A 110 -9.55 -6.07 -10.82
CA ASP A 110 -9.81 -7.43 -11.27
C ASP A 110 -8.98 -8.40 -10.41
N ASN A 111 -9.65 -9.35 -9.75
CA ASN A 111 -9.01 -10.30 -8.82
C ASN A 111 -8.06 -9.66 -7.80
N GLY A 112 -8.41 -8.48 -7.26
CA GLY A 112 -7.59 -7.76 -6.28
C GLY A 112 -6.41 -6.98 -6.86
N ALA A 113 -6.19 -7.02 -8.18
CA ALA A 113 -5.17 -6.22 -8.86
C ALA A 113 -5.81 -4.97 -9.50
N LEU A 114 -5.09 -3.84 -9.45
CA LEU A 114 -5.43 -2.66 -10.24
C LEU A 114 -5.11 -2.92 -11.71
N LYS A 115 -6.07 -2.69 -12.59
CA LYS A 115 -5.92 -2.75 -14.03
C LYS A 115 -6.34 -1.44 -14.68
N TYR A 116 -5.85 -1.22 -15.89
CA TYR A 116 -6.29 -0.10 -16.71
C TYR A 116 -6.34 -0.50 -18.19
N ASP A 117 -7.39 -0.06 -18.88
CA ASP A 117 -7.53 -0.24 -20.32
C ASP A 117 -7.41 1.12 -21.03
N PHE A 118 -6.62 1.21 -22.09
CA PHE A 118 -6.79 2.27 -23.09
C PHE A 118 -7.81 1.81 -24.13
N ILE A 119 -8.90 2.56 -24.28
CA ILE A 119 -9.99 2.26 -25.20
C ILE A 119 -9.97 3.31 -26.32
N LEU A 120 -9.45 2.89 -27.47
CA LEU A 120 -9.30 3.71 -28.67
C LEU A 120 -10.54 3.56 -29.54
N SER A 121 -11.29 4.64 -29.72
CA SER A 121 -12.43 4.69 -30.64
C SER A 121 -11.96 4.81 -32.10
N PRO A 122 -12.83 4.55 -33.10
CA PRO A 122 -12.46 4.65 -34.52
C PRO A 122 -11.76 5.95 -34.90
N GLY A 123 -10.59 5.81 -35.53
CA GLY A 123 -9.70 6.90 -35.91
C GLY A 123 -8.92 7.56 -34.75
N ALA A 124 -8.86 6.94 -33.57
CA ALA A 124 -7.91 7.32 -32.53
C ALA A 124 -6.47 6.97 -32.94
N ASP A 125 -5.51 7.68 -32.38
CA ASP A 125 -4.09 7.53 -32.69
C ASP A 125 -3.36 6.86 -31.51
N LEU A 126 -2.88 5.64 -31.72
CA LEU A 126 -2.16 4.85 -30.73
C LEU A 126 -0.84 5.52 -30.32
N GLU A 127 -0.17 6.21 -31.25
CA GLU A 127 1.14 6.85 -31.03
C GLU A 127 1.05 8.03 -30.06
N LYS A 128 -0.16 8.55 -29.79
CA LYS A 128 -0.39 9.58 -28.77
C LYS A 128 -0.21 9.06 -27.35
N ILE A 129 -0.35 7.74 -27.14
CA ILE A 129 -0.30 7.13 -25.82
C ILE A 129 1.15 6.93 -25.41
N VAL A 130 1.66 7.86 -24.58
CA VAL A 130 3.04 7.85 -24.10
C VAL A 130 3.06 7.91 -22.58
N MET A 131 3.57 6.84 -21.96
CA MET A 131 3.74 6.75 -20.52
C MET A 131 5.18 7.12 -20.17
N TYR A 132 5.37 8.16 -19.36
CA TYR A 132 6.68 8.58 -18.88
C TYR A 132 6.85 8.19 -17.41
N PHE A 133 7.96 7.51 -17.11
CA PHE A 133 8.29 7.09 -15.76
C PHE A 133 9.37 7.99 -15.16
N LYS A 134 9.02 8.72 -14.11
CA LYS A 134 9.93 9.57 -13.35
C LYS A 134 10.33 8.86 -12.05
N GLY A 135 11.62 8.92 -11.71
CA GLY A 135 12.15 8.40 -10.44
C GLY A 135 12.61 6.96 -10.50
N VAL A 136 12.39 6.24 -11.61
CA VAL A 136 12.84 4.86 -11.81
C VAL A 136 14.34 4.78 -12.07
N GLU A 137 14.99 3.68 -11.67
CA GLU A 137 16.40 3.41 -11.95
C GLU A 137 16.60 3.02 -13.43
N SER A 138 15.70 2.19 -13.96
CA SER A 138 15.66 1.82 -15.36
C SER A 138 14.33 1.17 -15.73
N LEU A 139 14.07 1.12 -17.04
CA LEU A 139 12.98 0.36 -17.64
C LEU A 139 13.57 -0.67 -18.60
N LEU A 140 13.07 -1.90 -18.57
CA LEU A 140 13.46 -2.93 -19.53
C LEU A 140 12.28 -3.84 -19.87
N ILE A 141 12.37 -4.55 -21.00
CA ILE A 141 11.41 -5.59 -21.37
C ILE A 141 12.03 -6.95 -21.10
N ARG A 142 11.32 -7.81 -20.34
CA ARG A 142 11.70 -9.19 -20.05
C ARG A 142 10.49 -10.10 -20.35
N ASP A 143 10.65 -11.04 -21.27
CA ASP A 143 9.56 -11.96 -21.70
C ASP A 143 8.28 -11.28 -22.22
N GLY A 144 8.41 -10.04 -22.69
CA GLY A 144 7.32 -9.18 -23.15
C GLY A 144 6.73 -8.27 -22.05
N ASP A 145 7.05 -8.52 -20.79
CA ASP A 145 6.61 -7.72 -19.65
C ASP A 145 7.50 -6.48 -19.50
N LEU A 146 6.90 -5.37 -19.07
CA LEU A 146 7.61 -4.18 -18.66
C LEU A 146 8.11 -4.35 -17.23
N ILE A 147 9.42 -4.25 -17.05
CA ILE A 147 10.08 -4.28 -15.76
C ILE A 147 10.52 -2.86 -15.41
N ILE A 148 10.05 -2.38 -14.28
CA ILE A 148 10.33 -1.07 -13.71
C ILE A 148 11.28 -1.29 -12.54
N ASN A 149 12.56 -0.98 -12.74
CA ASN A 149 13.57 -1.14 -11.71
C ASN A 149 13.54 0.04 -10.74
N THR A 150 13.57 -0.28 -9.46
CA THR A 150 13.67 0.68 -8.35
C THR A 150 14.86 0.31 -7.47
N THR A 151 15.23 1.21 -6.55
CA THR A 151 16.30 0.94 -5.58
C THR A 151 15.96 -0.14 -4.56
N VAL A 152 14.69 -0.60 -4.53
CA VAL A 152 14.17 -1.56 -3.54
C VAL A 152 13.59 -2.83 -4.16
N GLY A 153 13.64 -2.97 -5.48
CA GLY A 153 13.12 -4.13 -6.20
C GLY A 153 12.57 -3.81 -7.59
N GLU A 154 12.02 -4.82 -8.24
CA GLU A 154 11.37 -4.70 -9.54
C GLU A 154 9.84 -4.58 -9.37
N VAL A 155 9.22 -3.64 -10.08
CA VAL A 155 7.77 -3.64 -10.32
C VAL A 155 7.53 -4.13 -11.75
N LYS A 156 6.46 -4.90 -11.96
CA LYS A 156 6.18 -5.54 -13.24
C LYS A 156 4.81 -5.16 -13.77
N GLU A 157 4.74 -4.81 -15.06
CA GLU A 157 3.50 -4.80 -15.84
C GLU A 157 3.57 -5.92 -16.88
N TYR A 158 2.59 -6.80 -16.90
CA TYR A 158 2.51 -7.87 -17.90
C TYR A 158 2.32 -7.28 -19.30
N LYS A 159 2.83 -8.01 -20.30
CA LYS A 159 2.61 -7.67 -21.71
C LYS A 159 1.14 -7.36 -22.01
N PRO A 160 0.85 -6.37 -22.88
CA PRO A 160 -0.53 -5.93 -23.09
C PRO A 160 -1.37 -7.02 -23.75
N VAL A 161 -2.57 -7.25 -23.20
CA VAL A 161 -3.62 -8.00 -23.89
C VAL A 161 -4.36 -7.02 -24.78
N THR A 162 -4.23 -7.18 -26.10
CA THR A 162 -4.80 -6.24 -27.08
C THR A 162 -5.85 -6.94 -27.92
N TYR A 163 -6.96 -6.25 -28.22
CA TYR A 163 -8.01 -6.80 -29.08
C TYR A 163 -8.82 -5.71 -29.79
N GLN A 164 -9.41 -6.07 -30.93
CA GLN A 164 -10.47 -5.27 -31.56
C GLN A 164 -11.84 -5.82 -31.20
N ILE A 165 -12.83 -4.93 -31.21
CA ILE A 165 -14.24 -5.33 -31.20
C ILE A 165 -14.75 -5.23 -32.65
N VAL A 166 -15.01 -6.37 -33.28
CA VAL A 166 -15.54 -6.47 -34.65
C VAL A 166 -16.86 -7.22 -34.60
N ASP A 167 -17.95 -6.59 -35.05
CA ASP A 167 -19.32 -7.14 -34.99
C ASP A 167 -19.69 -7.69 -33.59
N GLY A 168 -19.25 -6.99 -32.53
CA GLY A 168 -19.50 -7.37 -31.13
C GLY A 168 -18.62 -8.52 -30.60
N LYS A 169 -17.70 -9.05 -31.40
CA LYS A 169 -16.75 -10.11 -31.00
C LYS A 169 -15.36 -9.54 -30.75
N LYS A 170 -14.65 -10.11 -29.76
CA LYS A 170 -13.25 -9.78 -29.49
C LYS A 170 -12.33 -10.56 -30.43
N ILE A 171 -11.51 -9.85 -31.18
CA ILE A 171 -10.43 -10.40 -32.00
C ILE A 171 -9.12 -9.98 -31.36
N GLU A 172 -8.40 -10.93 -30.77
CA GLU A 172 -7.11 -10.67 -30.13
C GLU A 172 -6.05 -10.28 -31.16
N LEU A 173 -5.18 -9.36 -30.76
CA LEU A 173 -4.03 -8.90 -31.51
C LEU A 173 -2.79 -8.95 -30.63
N LYS A 174 -1.67 -9.33 -31.22
CA LYS A 174 -0.37 -9.27 -30.56
C LYS A 174 0.08 -7.83 -30.46
N ALA A 175 0.40 -7.40 -29.24
CA ALA A 175 1.03 -6.12 -28.97
C ALA A 175 2.22 -6.30 -28.03
N LYS A 176 3.08 -5.28 -28.00
CA LYS A 176 4.23 -5.21 -27.09
C LYS A 176 4.44 -3.78 -26.61
N PHE A 177 5.16 -3.66 -25.50
CA PHE A 177 5.74 -2.39 -25.10
C PHE A 177 6.95 -2.03 -25.97
N GLU A 178 7.18 -0.75 -26.19
CA GLU A 178 8.44 -0.20 -26.72
C GLU A 178 8.95 0.89 -25.78
N ILE A 179 10.25 0.81 -25.44
CA ILE A 179 10.91 1.71 -24.50
C ILE A 179 11.85 2.66 -25.26
N ARG A 180 11.81 3.95 -24.92
CA ARG A 180 12.80 4.94 -25.34
C ARG A 180 13.20 5.81 -24.15
N GLY A 181 14.31 5.44 -23.49
CA GLY A 181 14.69 6.03 -22.21
C GLY A 181 13.63 5.75 -21.16
N ASN A 182 13.03 6.79 -20.61
CA ASN A 182 11.97 6.67 -19.60
C ASN A 182 10.55 6.72 -20.21
N LEU A 183 10.43 6.62 -21.53
CA LEU A 183 9.17 6.59 -22.24
C LEU A 183 8.80 5.15 -22.57
N VAL A 184 7.55 4.78 -22.30
CA VAL A 184 6.93 3.53 -22.70
C VAL A 184 5.77 3.85 -23.63
N THR A 185 5.73 3.14 -24.75
CA THR A 185 4.69 3.21 -25.78
C THR A 185 4.23 1.80 -26.12
N PHE A 186 3.17 1.70 -26.90
CA PHE A 186 2.60 0.42 -27.34
C PHE A 186 2.79 0.24 -28.84
N LYS A 187 3.08 -0.99 -29.25
CA LYS A 187 3.09 -1.37 -30.66
C LYS A 187 2.26 -2.60 -30.89
N VAL A 188 1.24 -2.48 -31.74
CA VAL A 188 0.49 -3.62 -32.26
C VAL A 188 1.27 -4.22 -33.42
N LEU A 189 1.49 -5.54 -33.36
CA LEU A 189 2.36 -6.29 -34.28
C LEU A 189 1.61 -6.83 -35.50
N GLU A 190 0.29 -6.88 -35.43
CA GLU A 190 -0.58 -7.43 -36.46
C GLU A 190 -1.38 -6.31 -37.13
N PRO A 191 -1.74 -6.45 -38.42
CA PRO A 191 -2.65 -5.51 -39.08
C PRO A 191 -4.00 -5.44 -38.35
N TYR A 192 -4.54 -4.24 -38.21
CA TYR A 192 -5.84 -4.02 -37.57
C TYR A 192 -6.58 -2.87 -38.26
N SER A 193 -7.91 -2.88 -38.18
CA SER A 193 -8.73 -1.82 -38.79
C SER A 193 -8.78 -0.59 -37.89
N LYS A 194 -8.57 0.61 -38.45
CA LYS A 194 -8.74 1.87 -37.71
C LYS A 194 -10.21 2.27 -37.52
N ASP A 195 -11.14 1.54 -38.14
CA ASP A 195 -12.58 1.79 -38.07
C ASP A 195 -13.26 1.04 -36.92
N ASN A 196 -12.53 0.14 -36.27
CA ASN A 196 -13.01 -0.62 -35.12
C ASN A 196 -12.39 -0.10 -33.82
N VAL A 197 -13.08 -0.33 -32.70
CA VAL A 197 -12.54 -0.06 -31.38
C VAL A 197 -11.33 -0.96 -31.14
N LEU A 198 -10.22 -0.38 -30.69
CA LEU A 198 -9.02 -1.08 -30.24
C LEU A 198 -8.88 -0.90 -28.73
N VAL A 199 -8.67 -1.99 -28.00
CA VAL A 199 -8.42 -1.96 -26.55
C VAL A 199 -7.02 -2.47 -26.27
N ILE A 200 -6.25 -1.70 -25.50
CA ILE A 200 -4.93 -2.09 -24.97
C ILE A 200 -5.07 -2.23 -23.44
N ASP A 201 -4.91 -3.45 -22.92
CA ASP A 201 -5.01 -3.78 -21.48
C ASP A 201 -3.65 -4.31 -20.97
N PRO A 202 -2.76 -3.42 -20.48
CA PRO A 202 -1.61 -3.84 -19.68
C PRO A 202 -2.07 -4.19 -18.25
N GLN A 203 -1.64 -5.34 -17.74
CA GLN A 203 -1.94 -5.75 -16.37
C GLN A 203 -0.79 -5.38 -15.44
N LEU A 204 -1.02 -4.43 -14.53
CA LEU A 204 -0.07 -4.08 -13.47
C LEU A 204 -0.06 -5.17 -12.40
N VAL A 205 1.12 -5.73 -12.12
CA VAL A 205 1.32 -6.66 -11.01
C VAL A 205 1.65 -5.84 -9.78
N PHE A 206 0.63 -5.62 -8.96
CA PHE A 206 0.67 -5.07 -7.60
C PHE A 206 0.76 -3.54 -7.47
N SER A 207 -0.25 -3.00 -6.78
CA SER A 207 -0.20 -1.72 -6.07
C SER A 207 -1.28 -1.75 -4.98
N THR A 208 -0.89 -1.60 -3.72
CA THR A 208 -1.82 -1.23 -2.64
C THR A 208 -1.18 -0.21 -1.73
N PHE A 209 -1.98 0.68 -1.16
CA PHE A 209 -1.55 1.69 -0.20
C PHE A 209 -2.29 1.47 1.11
N THR A 210 -1.58 1.55 2.25
CA THR A 210 -2.18 1.39 3.59
C THR A 210 -3.11 2.55 3.98
N GLY A 211 -3.01 3.69 3.29
CA GLY A 211 -3.82 4.89 3.56
C GLY A 211 -3.42 5.64 4.84
N SER A 212 -2.32 5.27 5.49
CA SER A 212 -1.83 5.91 6.71
C SER A 212 -1.37 7.35 6.46
N ARG A 213 -1.65 8.22 7.42
CA ARG A 213 -1.29 9.66 7.42
C ARG A 213 -0.16 10.02 8.36
N VAL A 214 0.38 9.02 9.04
CA VAL A 214 1.54 9.11 9.91
C VAL A 214 2.59 8.10 9.44
N ASP A 215 3.82 8.28 9.90
CA ASP A 215 4.84 7.26 9.74
C ASP A 215 4.30 5.93 10.27
N ASN A 216 4.36 4.91 9.43
CA ASN A 216 3.79 3.60 9.71
C ASN A 216 4.72 2.55 9.11
N TRP A 217 5.06 1.56 9.93
CA TRP A 217 5.89 0.45 9.50
C TRP A 217 5.05 -0.82 9.49
N GLY A 218 4.97 -1.49 8.34
CA GLY A 218 4.41 -2.83 8.24
C GLY A 218 5.42 -3.84 8.80
N TYR A 219 5.09 -4.46 9.92
CA TYR A 219 5.98 -5.38 10.63
C TYR A 219 5.69 -6.85 10.33
N THR A 220 4.43 -7.18 10.06
CA THR A 220 4.04 -8.57 9.84
C THR A 220 2.86 -8.67 8.90
N ALA A 221 2.87 -9.69 8.08
CA ALA A 221 1.78 -10.09 7.23
C ALA A 221 1.59 -11.60 7.38
N THR A 222 0.39 -12.03 7.73
CA THR A 222 0.07 -13.46 7.86
C THR A 222 -1.38 -13.71 7.47
N TYR A 223 -1.76 -14.98 7.36
CA TYR A 223 -3.13 -15.39 7.02
C TYR A 223 -3.67 -16.40 8.03
N ASP A 224 -5.00 -16.44 8.20
CA ASP A 224 -5.67 -17.49 8.99
C ASP A 224 -6.07 -18.71 8.14
N ALA A 225 -6.55 -19.77 8.78
CA ALA A 225 -7.01 -20.98 8.10
C ALA A 225 -8.23 -20.75 7.17
N GLN A 226 -8.90 -19.59 7.28
CA GLN A 226 -9.99 -19.17 6.40
C GLN A 226 -9.49 -18.30 5.23
N GLY A 227 -8.18 -18.07 5.13
CA GLY A 227 -7.53 -17.31 4.07
C GLY A 227 -7.58 -15.80 4.26
N ASN A 228 -8.07 -15.29 5.39
CA ASN A 228 -8.12 -13.86 5.64
C ASN A 228 -6.71 -13.31 5.85
N PHE A 229 -6.45 -12.13 5.31
CA PHE A 229 -5.14 -11.48 5.40
C PHE A 229 -5.07 -10.57 6.63
N TYR A 230 -3.97 -10.65 7.36
CA TYR A 230 -3.66 -9.82 8.52
C TYR A 230 -2.41 -9.03 8.21
N ALA A 231 -2.47 -7.71 8.36
CA ALA A 231 -1.32 -6.82 8.36
C ALA A 231 -1.16 -6.21 9.75
N GLY A 232 0.01 -6.35 10.35
CA GLY A 232 0.37 -5.72 11.60
C GLY A 232 1.43 -4.64 11.37
N GLY A 233 1.30 -3.53 12.09
CA GLY A 233 2.27 -2.46 12.09
C GLY A 233 2.25 -1.66 13.39
N ILE A 234 3.11 -0.66 13.48
CA ILE A 234 3.11 0.28 14.60
C ILE A 234 2.62 1.66 14.15
N ALA A 235 1.85 2.31 15.02
CA ALA A 235 1.31 3.65 14.83
C ALA A 235 2.01 4.62 15.79
N PHE A 236 2.62 5.68 15.27
CA PHE A 236 3.31 6.71 16.07
C PHE A 236 2.44 7.95 16.35
N GLY A 237 1.15 7.89 16.06
CA GLY A 237 0.23 8.99 16.29
C GLY A 237 -1.15 8.72 15.74
N ASN A 238 -2.05 9.68 15.96
CA ASN A 238 -3.38 9.67 15.37
C ASN A 238 -3.29 9.68 13.84
N GLY A 239 -3.94 8.71 13.18
CA GLY A 239 -4.02 8.67 11.71
C GLY A 239 -3.33 7.49 11.02
N PHE A 240 -2.85 6.48 11.76
CA PHE A 240 -2.43 5.20 11.16
C PHE A 240 -3.57 4.61 10.32
N ILE A 241 -4.82 4.72 10.81
CA ILE A 241 -6.05 4.48 10.05
C ILE A 241 -7.15 5.36 10.64
N SER A 242 -7.82 6.19 9.84
CA SER A 242 -9.08 6.83 10.26
C SER A 242 -10.12 6.80 9.13
N PRO A 243 -11.36 6.31 9.39
CA PRO A 243 -11.86 5.85 10.68
C PRO A 243 -11.62 4.34 10.89
N ALA A 244 -11.50 3.95 12.16
CA ALA A 244 -11.53 2.55 12.59
C ALA A 244 -12.84 1.88 12.17
N SER A 245 -12.78 0.57 11.90
CA SER A 245 -13.92 -0.29 11.60
C SER A 245 -14.83 -0.49 12.82
N PRO A 246 -16.15 -0.71 12.64
CA PRO A 246 -17.02 -1.17 13.72
C PRO A 246 -16.48 -2.48 14.32
N GLY A 247 -16.28 -2.51 15.64
CA GLY A 247 -15.73 -3.67 16.35
C GLY A 247 -14.21 -3.63 16.61
N ALA A 248 -13.51 -2.57 16.19
CA ALA A 248 -12.11 -2.37 16.54
C ALA A 248 -11.91 -2.25 18.06
N PHE A 249 -10.93 -3.00 18.58
CA PHE A 249 -10.63 -3.08 20.02
C PHE A 249 -10.16 -1.74 20.60
N GLN A 250 -9.32 -1.01 19.86
CA GLN A 250 -8.87 0.34 20.19
C GLN A 250 -8.96 1.21 18.94
N THR A 251 -9.66 2.34 19.05
CA THR A 251 -10.04 3.18 17.90
C THR A 251 -9.32 4.52 17.85
N SER A 252 -8.53 4.83 18.88
CA SER A 252 -7.75 6.05 19.01
C SER A 252 -6.32 5.71 19.41
N TYR A 253 -5.37 6.53 18.96
CA TYR A 253 -3.99 6.39 19.40
C TYR A 253 -3.90 6.66 20.90
N SER A 254 -3.45 5.69 21.67
CA SER A 254 -3.19 5.81 23.11
C SER A 254 -1.70 5.88 23.41
N GLY A 255 -0.87 5.42 22.47
CA GLY A 255 0.57 5.43 22.57
C GLY A 255 1.11 4.48 23.64
N GLY A 256 2.42 4.58 23.85
CA GLY A 256 3.17 3.80 24.84
C GLY A 256 4.16 4.67 25.61
N VAL A 257 5.02 4.04 26.41
CA VAL A 257 6.12 4.74 27.07
C VAL A 257 7.29 4.94 26.10
N PHE A 258 8.05 6.01 26.30
CA PHE A 258 9.32 6.18 25.61
C PHE A 258 10.32 5.15 26.12
N GLU A 259 10.82 4.29 25.24
CA GLU A 259 11.75 3.23 25.59
C GLU A 259 12.76 3.04 24.45
N ASN A 260 14.03 2.84 24.79
CA ASN A 260 15.12 2.59 23.83
C ASN A 260 15.22 3.60 22.67
N GLY A 261 14.94 4.88 22.92
CA GLY A 261 15.06 5.93 21.91
C GLY A 261 13.87 6.04 20.95
N VAL A 262 12.82 5.24 21.17
CA VAL A 262 11.61 5.24 20.35
C VAL A 262 10.47 5.88 21.17
N SER A 263 9.78 6.84 20.56
CA SER A 263 8.55 7.39 21.17
C SER A 263 7.53 6.27 21.38
N GLY A 264 6.67 6.46 22.38
CA GLY A 264 5.51 5.60 22.56
C GLY A 264 4.78 5.36 21.24
N HIS A 265 4.28 4.15 21.04
CA HIS A 265 3.57 3.76 19.84
C HIS A 265 2.51 2.70 20.18
N ASP A 266 1.48 2.62 19.36
CA ASP A 266 0.49 1.55 19.42
C ASP A 266 0.84 0.47 18.41
N ILE A 267 0.45 -0.77 18.72
CA ILE A 267 0.38 -1.84 17.72
C ILE A 267 -0.97 -1.75 17.02
N ALA A 268 -0.94 -1.70 15.69
CA ALA A 268 -2.13 -1.69 14.88
C ALA A 268 -2.19 -2.95 14.02
N ILE A 269 -3.36 -3.59 14.00
CA ILE A 269 -3.63 -4.80 13.24
C ILE A 269 -4.83 -4.53 12.34
N ILE A 270 -4.66 -4.82 11.05
CA ILE A 270 -5.69 -4.72 10.02
C ILE A 270 -6.00 -6.12 9.54
N LYS A 271 -7.28 -6.45 9.42
CA LYS A 271 -7.71 -7.69 8.78
C LYS A 271 -8.51 -7.38 7.52
N PHE A 272 -8.16 -8.07 6.45
CA PHE A 272 -8.93 -8.13 5.22
C PHE A 272 -9.55 -9.52 5.05
N ASN A 273 -10.68 -9.59 4.35
CA ASN A 273 -11.26 -10.85 3.92
C ASN A 273 -10.33 -11.59 2.94
N LYS A 274 -10.64 -12.86 2.65
CA LYS A 274 -9.77 -13.77 1.88
C LYS A 274 -9.35 -13.30 0.48
N ASP A 275 -10.14 -12.42 -0.13
CA ASP A 275 -9.92 -11.85 -1.45
C ASP A 275 -9.38 -10.41 -1.39
N GLY A 276 -9.10 -9.89 -0.19
CA GLY A 276 -8.52 -8.56 0.03
C GLY A 276 -9.46 -7.41 -0.31
N THR A 277 -10.72 -7.68 -0.67
CA THR A 277 -11.67 -6.71 -1.20
C THR A 277 -12.39 -5.90 -0.12
N ASN A 278 -12.48 -6.43 1.10
CA ASN A 278 -13.10 -5.77 2.24
C ASN A 278 -12.20 -5.82 3.46
N ARG A 279 -11.99 -4.66 4.08
CA ARG A 279 -11.43 -4.57 5.42
C ARG A 279 -12.50 -5.04 6.42
N LEU A 280 -12.18 -6.10 7.15
CA LEU A 280 -13.03 -6.67 8.19
C LEU A 280 -12.84 -5.92 9.50
N TYR A 281 -11.60 -5.57 9.84
CA TYR A 281 -11.30 -4.59 10.87
C TYR A 281 -10.03 -3.80 10.62
#